data_AF-A0A4Q9H6H5-F1
#
_entry.id   AF-A0A4Q9H6H5-F1
#
_cell.length_a   1.000
_cell.length_b   1.000
_cell.length_c   1.000
_cell.angle_alpha   90.00
_cell.angle_beta   90.00
_cell.angle_gamma   90.00
#
_symmetry.space_group_name_H-M   'P 1'
#
loop_
_entity.id
_entity.type
_entity.pdbx_description
1 polymer ?
#
loop_
_entity_poly.entity_id
_entity_poly.type
_entity_poly.pdbx_seq_one_letter_code
_entity_poly.pdbx_strand_id
1 'polypeptide(L)'
;MKYSIAEIKNNAGEMLGFALRTKINCAPVYISAGHLITQEESLDIIKKSVGNYRIPEPTRLAHNLVNDFRLGKLKAGFHEVAPSLTLF
;
A
#
# COMPACT_ATOMS: atom_id res chain seq x y z
N MET A 1 -14.97 -13.31 -1.73
CA MET A 1 -13.62 -13.09 -1.19
C MET A 1 -13.27 -11.60 -1.21
N LYS A 2 -12.80 -11.03 -0.09
CA LYS A 2 -12.35 -9.62 0.00
C LYS A 2 -11.20 -9.32 -0.98
N TYR A 3 -10.34 -10.31 -1.21
CA TYR A 3 -9.18 -10.21 -2.08
C TYR A 3 -9.33 -11.09 -3.32
N SER A 4 -8.84 -10.60 -4.46
CA SER A 4 -8.47 -11.40 -5.63
C SER A 4 -7.06 -11.01 -6.05
N ILE A 5 -6.30 -11.99 -6.53
CA ILE A 5 -4.87 -11.85 -6.78
C ILE A 5 -4.58 -12.41 -8.16
N ALA A 6 -3.75 -11.72 -8.93
CA ALA A 6 -3.17 -12.25 -10.16
C ALA A 6 -1.65 -12.03 -10.11
N GLU A 7 -0.90 -13.04 -10.56
CA GLU A 7 0.54 -12.94 -10.75
C GLU A 7 0.86 -12.05 -11.95
N ILE A 8 1.91 -11.25 -11.82
CA ILE A 8 2.45 -10.41 -12.88
C ILE A 8 3.78 -11.03 -13.27
N LYS A 9 3.90 -11.44 -14.53
CA LYS A 9 5.12 -12.02 -15.09
C LYS A 9 5.58 -11.20 -16.28
N ASN A 10 6.88 -11.19 -16.54
CA ASN A 10 7.41 -10.68 -17.80
C ASN A 10 7.23 -11.71 -18.94
N ASN A 11 7.62 -11.34 -20.16
CA ASN A 11 7.51 -12.22 -21.33
C ASN A 11 8.39 -13.48 -21.23
N ALA A 12 9.40 -13.49 -20.37
CA ALA A 12 10.25 -14.65 -20.11
C ALA A 12 9.68 -15.57 -18.99
N GLY A 13 8.54 -15.20 -18.40
CA GLY A 13 7.90 -15.95 -17.31
C GLY A 13 8.45 -15.63 -15.91
N GLU A 14 9.35 -14.67 -15.79
CA GLU A 14 9.89 -14.22 -14.50
C GLU A 14 8.80 -13.50 -13.68
N MET A 15 8.71 -13.83 -12.40
CA MET A 15 7.72 -13.27 -11.48
C MET A 15 8.11 -11.86 -11.03
N LEU A 16 7.30 -10.87 -11.41
CA LEU A 16 7.52 -9.45 -11.08
C LEU A 16 6.77 -9.00 -9.82
N GLY A 17 5.66 -9.67 -9.48
CA GLY A 17 4.81 -9.29 -8.34
C GLY A 17 3.33 -9.59 -8.58
N PHE A 18 2.44 -8.91 -7.86
CA PHE A 18 1.01 -9.22 -7.82
C PHE A 18 0.12 -8.03 -8.13
N ALA A 19 -0.95 -8.26 -8.87
CA ALA A 19 -2.11 -7.37 -8.90
C ALA A 19 -3.11 -7.82 -7.81
N LEU A 20 -3.27 -7.02 -6.76
CA LEU A 20 -4.15 -7.30 -5.62
C LEU A 20 -5.37 -6.39 -5.63
N ARG A 21 -6.57 -6.96 -5.70
CA ARG A 21 -7.80 -6.20 -5.43
C ARG A 21 -7.99 -6.05 -3.93
N THR A 22 -7.78 -4.84 -3.41
CA THR A 22 -7.90 -4.48 -1.98
C THR A 22 -9.29 -3.99 -1.59
N LYS A 23 -10.07 -3.48 -2.55
CA LYS A 23 -11.42 -2.94 -2.36
C LYS A 23 -12.34 -3.32 -3.53
N ILE A 24 -13.58 -3.68 -3.23
CA ILE A 24 -14.61 -4.00 -4.24
C ILE A 24 -14.91 -2.75 -5.08
N ASN A 25 -15.17 -2.95 -6.38
CA ASN A 25 -15.46 -1.89 -7.35
C ASN A 25 -14.35 -0.83 -7.48
N CYS A 26 -13.11 -1.21 -7.17
CA CYS A 26 -11.92 -0.37 -7.33
C CYS A 26 -10.88 -1.12 -8.16
N ALA A 27 -10.05 -0.39 -8.90
CA ALA A 27 -8.89 -0.95 -9.58
C ALA A 27 -7.95 -1.68 -8.58
N PRO A 28 -7.22 -2.72 -9.00
CA PRO A 28 -6.24 -3.39 -8.13
C PRO A 28 -5.07 -2.47 -7.81
N VAL A 29 -4.34 -2.76 -6.72
CA VAL A 29 -3.00 -2.23 -6.48
C VAL A 29 -1.98 -3.22 -7.03
N TYR A 30 -0.83 -2.71 -7.45
CA TYR A 30 0.27 -3.50 -7.98
C TYR A 30 1.37 -3.53 -6.92
N ILE A 31 1.81 -4.74 -6.57
CA ILE A 31 2.74 -4.99 -5.47
C ILE A 31 3.93 -5.73 -6.06
N SER A 32 5.13 -5.28 -5.75
CA SER A 32 6.37 -5.97 -6.08
C SER A 32 7.28 -5.96 -4.86
N ALA A 33 8.12 -6.97 -4.74
CA ALA A 33 9.20 -7.00 -3.78
C ALA A 33 10.13 -5.80 -3.97
N GLY A 34 10.57 -5.23 -2.84
CA GLY A 34 11.66 -4.26 -2.79
C GLY A 34 13.00 -4.97 -2.58
N HIS A 35 13.82 -4.43 -1.67
CA HIS A 35 15.08 -5.05 -1.27
C HIS A 35 14.88 -5.96 -0.03
N LEU A 36 15.58 -7.10 0.00
CA LEU A 36 15.62 -8.07 1.12
C LEU A 36 14.28 -8.73 1.50
N ILE A 37 13.33 -8.82 0.56
CA ILE A 37 12.07 -9.56 0.74
C ILE A 37 11.72 -10.33 -0.54
N THR A 38 10.94 -11.40 -0.43
CA THR A 38 10.36 -12.11 -1.58
C THR A 38 9.08 -11.45 -2.08
N GLN A 39 8.60 -11.90 -3.25
CA GLN A 39 7.33 -11.42 -3.80
C GLN A 39 6.17 -11.79 -2.86
N GLU A 40 6.16 -13.00 -2.34
CA GLU A 40 5.15 -13.52 -1.41
C GLU A 40 5.15 -12.75 -0.09
N GLU A 41 6.32 -12.46 0.46
CA GLU A 41 6.47 -11.64 1.67
C GLU A 41 5.90 -10.23 1.46
N SER A 42 6.19 -9.60 0.32
CA SER A 42 5.64 -8.29 -0.01
C SER A 42 4.11 -8.30 -0.07
N LEU A 43 3.51 -9.36 -0.62
CA LEU A 43 2.07 -9.52 -0.69
C LEU A 43 1.43 -9.68 0.69
N ASP A 44 2.07 -10.45 1.58
CA ASP A 44 1.56 -10.68 2.92
C ASP A 44 1.67 -9.44 3.81
N ILE A 45 2.73 -8.65 3.67
CA ILE A 45 2.84 -7.33 4.31
C ILE A 45 1.67 -6.44 3.84
N ILE A 46 1.46 -6.31 2.52
CA ILE A 46 0.41 -5.43 2.00
C ILE A 46 -1.00 -5.89 2.41
N LYS A 47 -1.29 -7.20 2.42
CA LYS A 47 -2.59 -7.72 2.91
C LYS A 47 -2.88 -7.31 4.35
N LYS A 48 -1.85 -7.25 5.20
CA LYS A 48 -1.97 -6.79 6.59
C LYS A 48 -2.15 -5.28 6.66
N SER A 49 -1.50 -4.53 5.77
CA SER A 49 -1.58 -3.07 5.70
C SER A 49 -2.85 -2.50 5.03
N VAL A 50 -3.81 -3.32 4.62
CA VAL A 50 -5.03 -2.85 3.91
C VAL A 50 -6.25 -2.83 4.83
N GLY A 51 -6.81 -1.63 5.02
CA GLY A 51 -8.05 -1.40 5.77
C GLY A 51 -9.29 -1.25 4.89
N ASN A 52 -10.01 -0.13 5.07
CA ASN A 52 -11.26 0.21 4.36
C ASN A 52 -11.04 0.94 3.01
N TYR A 53 -9.79 1.25 2.68
CA TYR A 53 -9.39 1.99 1.50
C TYR A 53 -8.73 1.09 0.45
N ARG A 54 -8.68 1.56 -0.79
CA ARG A 54 -7.94 0.89 -1.87
C ARG A 54 -6.43 0.90 -1.62
N ILE A 55 -5.90 2.04 -1.19
CA ILE A 55 -4.47 2.25 -0.96
C ILE A 55 -4.09 1.72 0.43
N PRO A 56 -2.96 0.98 0.58
CA PRO A 56 -2.47 0.53 1.88
C PRO A 56 -2.29 1.68 2.85
N GLU A 57 -2.52 1.40 4.12
CA GLU A 57 -2.56 2.36 5.20
C GLU A 57 -1.28 3.24 5.28
N PRO A 58 -0.06 2.68 5.22
CA PRO A 58 1.16 3.48 5.32
C PRO A 58 1.29 4.53 4.20
N THR A 59 1.06 4.13 2.95
CA THR A 59 1.13 5.03 1.79
C THR A 59 0.01 6.07 1.81
N ARG A 60 -1.18 5.69 2.31
CA ARG A 60 -2.31 6.60 2.47
C ARG A 60 -2.01 7.67 3.52
N LEU A 61 -1.39 7.32 4.66
CA LEU A 61 -0.95 8.30 5.66
C LEU A 61 0.10 9.26 5.10
N ALA A 62 1.11 8.72 4.42
CA ALA A 62 2.14 9.55 3.78
C ALA A 62 1.52 10.54 2.77
N HIS A 63 0.56 10.08 1.95
CA HIS A 63 -0.16 10.94 1.01
C HIS A 63 -0.93 12.07 1.71
N ASN A 64 -1.66 11.73 2.78
CA ASN A 64 -2.42 12.73 3.55
C ASN A 64 -1.49 13.77 4.18
N LEU A 65 -0.37 13.33 4.78
CA LEU A 65 0.60 14.22 5.42
C LEU A 65 1.22 15.20 4.41
N VAL A 66 1.66 14.71 3.25
CA VAL A 66 2.22 15.57 2.19
C VAL A 66 1.17 16.54 1.64
N ASN A 67 -0.09 16.11 1.52
CA ASN A 67 -1.17 17.00 1.11
C ASN A 67 -1.45 18.11 2.13
N ASP A 68 -1.45 17.81 3.42
CA ASP A 68 -1.66 18.82 4.46
C ASP A 68 -0.50 19.83 4.51
N PHE A 69 0.73 19.38 4.27
CA PHE A 69 1.88 20.27 4.06
C PHE A 69 1.71 21.16 2.83
N ARG A 70 1.34 20.57 1.68
CA ARG A 70 1.11 21.30 0.43
C ARG A 70 0.00 22.35 0.55
N LEU A 71 -1.04 22.07 1.34
CA LEU A 71 -2.15 22.99 1.62
C LEU A 71 -1.83 24.04 2.71
N GLY A 72 -0.63 24.02 3.28
CA GLY A 72 -0.20 24.95 4.33
C GLY A 72 -0.81 24.69 5.71
N LYS A 73 -1.50 23.55 5.90
CA LYS A 73 -2.02 23.14 7.22
C LYS A 73 -0.90 22.65 8.14
N LEU A 74 0.17 22.13 7.57
CA LEU A 74 1.40 21.76 8.27
C LEU A 74 2.55 22.68 7.88
N LYS A 75 3.40 23.00 8.84
CA LYS A 75 4.63 23.78 8.64
C LYS A 75 5.84 22.85 8.49
N ALA A 76 6.98 23.36 8.05
CA ALA A 76 8.21 22.56 8.06
C ALA A 76 8.60 22.22 9.51
N GLY A 77 9.08 20.99 9.73
CA GLY A 77 9.51 20.51 11.05
C GLY A 77 8.98 19.12 11.39
N PHE A 78 9.22 18.70 12.63
CA PHE A 78 8.70 17.46 13.18
C PHE A 78 7.23 17.63 13.58
N HIS A 79 6.39 16.67 13.19
CA HIS A 79 4.99 16.61 13.58
C HIS A 79 4.70 15.26 14.17
N GLU A 80 4.14 15.24 15.37
CA GLU A 80 3.61 14.02 15.96
C GLU A 80 2.29 13.71 15.28
N VAL A 81 2.29 12.62 14.51
CA VAL A 81 1.06 12.08 13.92
C VAL A 81 0.63 10.97 14.86
N ALA A 82 -0.44 11.19 15.64
CA ALA A 82 -1.10 10.11 16.36
C ALA A 82 -2.00 9.37 15.36
N PRO A 83 -1.59 8.23 14.79
CA PRO A 83 -2.42 7.54 13.84
C PRO A 83 -3.58 6.94 14.65
N SER A 84 -4.82 7.10 14.18
CA SER A 84 -5.94 6.29 14.66
C SER A 84 -5.79 4.87 14.09
N LEU A 85 -4.70 4.17 14.41
CA LEU A 85 -4.42 2.87 13.83
C LEU A 85 -4.88 1.75 14.77
N THR A 86 -5.86 1.00 14.28
CA THR A 86 -6.25 -0.34 14.77
C THR A 86 -5.25 -1.42 14.32
N LEU A 87 -4.11 -1.01 13.76
CA LEU A 87 -3.23 -1.86 12.97
C LEU A 87 -1.77 -1.71 13.39
N PHE A 88 -1.54 -1.80 14.70
CA PHE A 88 -0.42 -2.47 15.36
C PHE A 88 -0.92 -2.93 16.73
#